data_AF-A0A1Q7TVU2-F1
#
_entry.id   AF-A0A1Q7TVU2-F1
#
_cell.length_a   1.000
_cell.length_b   1.000
_cell.length_c   1.000
_cell.angle_alpha   90.00
_cell.angle_beta   90.00
_cell.angle_gamma   90.00
#
_symmetry.space_group_name_H-M   'P 1'
#
loop_
_entity.id
_entity.type
_entity.pdbx_description
1 polymer ?
#
loop_
_entity_poly.entity_id
_entity_poly.type
_entity_poly.pdbx_seq_one_letter_code
_entity_poly.pdbx_strand_id
1 'polypeptide(L)'
;MYAPGKVMIAGGAIPPTDTAEVIDINAASPAWRFTASMNHPRRHVTGTVLPDGKVLITGGTSGTGFNDETHAVFSAELWDPATEKWTELSSMTILRVYHSVGLLMPDARVLVGGGGEGASGTDEPNIEMFSPPYLFNPDGSLAARPAITQAPDSLAYGASFQVSSPDAAGIAAVVLMRNGAVTHTFNSSELRVPLQFSSSGGNSLQVRAPAVPDLATPGPYMLFILNAQGVPSVAHMVHLG
;
A
#
# COMPACT_ATOMS: atom_id res chain seq x y z
N MET A 1 -5.63 6.42 -0.80
CA MET A 1 -6.22 6.18 -2.15
C MET A 1 -5.42 5.09 -2.85
N TYR A 2 -6.06 4.02 -3.33
CA TYR A 2 -5.33 2.91 -3.98
C TYR A 2 -4.95 3.22 -5.45
N ALA A 3 -5.63 4.18 -6.06
CA ALA A 3 -5.27 4.80 -7.33
C ALA A 3 -5.78 6.26 -7.39
N PRO A 4 -5.32 7.11 -8.31
CA PRO A 4 -5.81 8.49 -8.43
C PRO A 4 -7.34 8.56 -8.57
N GLY A 5 -7.99 9.22 -7.62
CA GLY A 5 -9.44 9.35 -7.53
C GLY A 5 -10.19 8.04 -7.25
N LYS A 6 -9.51 6.98 -6.81
CA LYS A 6 -10.15 5.74 -6.37
C LYS A 6 -9.86 5.48 -4.89
N VAL A 7 -10.94 5.38 -4.13
CA VAL A 7 -10.90 5.19 -2.67
C VAL A 7 -11.57 3.88 -2.34
N MET A 8 -11.00 3.17 -1.38
CA MET A 8 -11.59 1.99 -0.77
C MET A 8 -11.66 2.22 0.74
N ILE A 9 -12.77 1.81 1.34
CA ILE A 9 -12.93 1.68 2.79
C ILE A 9 -13.24 0.23 3.10
N ALA A 10 -12.70 -0.29 4.20
CA ALA A 10 -12.93 -1.65 4.64
C ALA A 10 -12.94 -1.72 6.16
N GLY A 11 -13.76 -2.63 6.69
CA GLY A 11 -14.00 -2.74 8.12
C GLY A 11 -15.13 -1.83 8.60
N GLY A 12 -15.24 -1.71 9.91
CA GLY A 12 -16.32 -0.95 10.55
C GLY A 12 -15.87 -0.26 11.83
N ALA A 13 -16.88 0.18 12.59
CA ALA A 13 -16.70 0.82 13.90
C ALA A 13 -17.26 -0.08 15.00
N ILE A 14 -18.35 0.33 15.64
CA ILE A 14 -19.02 -0.45 16.69
C ILE A 14 -20.44 -0.76 16.19
N PRO A 15 -20.73 -2.01 15.78
CA PRO A 15 -19.87 -3.20 15.75
C PRO A 15 -18.86 -3.21 14.59
N PRO A 16 -17.82 -4.07 14.66
CA PRO A 16 -16.96 -4.36 13.51
C PRO A 16 -17.76 -4.96 12.34
N THR A 17 -17.36 -4.66 11.11
CA THR A 17 -17.95 -5.24 9.89
C THR A 17 -16.86 -5.83 9.01
N ASP A 18 -17.23 -6.72 8.09
CA ASP A 18 -16.37 -7.30 7.05
C ASP A 18 -16.55 -6.60 5.70
N THR A 19 -17.38 -5.56 5.66
CA THR A 19 -17.74 -4.85 4.44
C THR A 19 -16.53 -4.14 3.86
N ALA A 20 -16.48 -4.12 2.53
CA ALA A 20 -15.56 -3.29 1.77
C ALA A 20 -16.35 -2.53 0.70
N GLU A 21 -16.06 -1.25 0.57
CA GLU A 21 -16.72 -0.35 -0.36
C GLU A 21 -15.70 0.45 -1.13
N VAL A 22 -16.03 0.74 -2.40
CA VAL A 22 -15.19 1.55 -3.28
C VAL A 22 -15.98 2.69 -3.90
N ILE A 23 -15.27 3.78 -4.21
CA ILE A 23 -15.78 4.90 -4.98
C ILE A 23 -14.72 5.35 -5.99
N ASP A 24 -15.17 5.65 -7.21
CA ASP A 24 -14.40 6.39 -8.21
C ASP A 24 -14.92 7.83 -8.24
N ILE A 25 -14.14 8.74 -7.66
CA ILE A 25 -14.52 10.16 -7.59
C ILE A 25 -14.33 10.89 -8.93
N ASN A 26 -13.74 10.23 -9.94
CA ASN A 26 -13.66 10.76 -11.29
C ASN A 26 -14.88 10.39 -12.15
N ALA A 27 -15.79 9.54 -11.64
CA ALA A 27 -17.01 9.19 -12.35
C ALA A 27 -17.93 10.41 -12.49
N ALA A 28 -18.75 10.45 -13.55
CA ALA A 28 -19.71 11.55 -13.77
C ALA A 28 -20.74 11.70 -12.64
N SER A 29 -21.04 10.59 -11.95
CA SER A 29 -21.88 10.55 -10.74
C SER A 29 -21.22 9.62 -9.72
N PRO A 30 -20.27 10.11 -8.91
CA PRO A 30 -19.57 9.28 -7.92
C PRO A 30 -20.55 8.69 -6.91
N ALA A 31 -20.47 7.39 -6.69
CA ALA A 31 -21.27 6.66 -5.72
C ALA A 31 -20.45 5.55 -5.09
N TRP A 32 -20.64 5.36 -3.77
CA TRP A 32 -20.12 4.19 -3.08
C TRP A 32 -20.85 2.93 -3.53
N ARG A 33 -20.11 1.83 -3.60
CA ARG A 33 -20.66 0.49 -3.83
C ARG A 33 -19.86 -0.55 -3.06
N PHE A 34 -20.56 -1.59 -2.63
CA PHE A 34 -19.94 -2.75 -2.01
C PHE A 34 -19.11 -3.57 -3.02
N THR A 35 -18.03 -4.15 -2.54
CA THR A 35 -17.26 -5.22 -3.20
C THR A 35 -17.46 -6.54 -2.44
N ALA A 36 -16.66 -7.58 -2.72
CA ALA A 36 -16.62 -8.73 -1.84
C ALA A 36 -16.22 -8.32 -0.41
N SER A 37 -16.84 -8.95 0.59
CA SER A 37 -16.47 -8.79 1.99
C SER A 37 -15.09 -9.39 2.28
N MET A 38 -14.42 -8.82 3.28
CA MET A 38 -13.27 -9.45 3.95
C MET A 38 -13.67 -10.80 4.56
N ASN A 39 -12.68 -11.63 4.88
CA ASN A 39 -12.88 -12.92 5.51
C ASN A 39 -13.24 -12.78 7.00
N HIS A 40 -12.84 -11.67 7.63
CA HIS A 40 -13.13 -11.41 9.03
C HIS A 40 -13.73 -10.00 9.19
N PRO A 41 -14.75 -9.81 10.04
CA PRO A 41 -15.20 -8.49 10.41
C PRO A 41 -14.18 -7.85 11.35
N ARG A 42 -13.74 -6.62 11.04
CA ARG A 42 -12.68 -5.97 11.83
C ARG A 42 -12.91 -4.46 11.92
N ARG A 43 -12.50 -3.90 13.06
CA ARG A 43 -12.22 -2.46 13.22
C ARG A 43 -10.79 -2.28 13.68
N HIS A 44 -10.34 -1.03 13.78
CA HIS A 44 -8.96 -0.70 14.21
C HIS A 44 -7.89 -1.27 13.27
N VAL A 45 -8.27 -1.59 12.04
CA VAL A 45 -7.37 -2.11 11.02
C VAL A 45 -6.42 -1.02 10.53
N THR A 46 -5.30 -1.44 9.97
CA THR A 46 -4.45 -0.58 9.16
C THR A 46 -4.54 -1.02 7.70
N GLY A 47 -4.83 -0.08 6.80
CA GLY A 47 -4.77 -0.31 5.36
C GLY A 47 -3.52 0.32 4.76
N THR A 48 -2.77 -0.48 4.00
CA THR A 48 -1.55 -0.05 3.30
C THR A 48 -1.68 -0.34 1.81
N VAL A 49 -1.54 0.69 0.96
CA VAL A 49 -1.50 0.53 -0.49
C VAL A 49 -0.10 0.08 -0.90
N LEU A 50 -0.02 -0.97 -1.71
CA LEU A 50 1.23 -1.54 -2.17
C LEU A 50 1.65 -1.02 -3.56
N PRO A 51 2.93 -1.16 -3.96
CA PRO A 51 3.41 -0.67 -5.27
C PRO A 51 2.64 -1.27 -6.46
N ASP A 52 2.20 -2.52 -6.35
CA ASP A 52 1.42 -3.21 -7.38
C ASP A 52 -0.06 -2.78 -7.42
N GLY A 53 -0.49 -1.90 -6.51
CA GLY A 53 -1.83 -1.33 -6.44
C GLY A 53 -2.82 -2.10 -5.57
N LYS A 54 -2.41 -3.25 -5.02
CA LYS A 54 -3.24 -3.99 -4.05
C LYS A 54 -3.23 -3.28 -2.69
N VAL A 55 -4.23 -3.60 -1.87
CA VAL A 55 -4.37 -3.02 -0.53
C VAL A 55 -4.23 -4.13 0.50
N LEU A 56 -3.24 -4.01 1.38
CA LEU A 56 -3.04 -4.91 2.51
C LEU A 56 -3.77 -4.36 3.73
N ILE A 57 -4.67 -5.17 4.29
CA ILE A 57 -5.31 -4.94 5.59
C ILE A 57 -4.62 -5.83 6.63
N THR A 58 -4.20 -5.24 7.75
CA THR A 58 -3.59 -5.96 8.87
C THR A 58 -4.22 -5.56 10.20
N GLY A 59 -4.19 -6.51 11.14
CA GLY A 59 -4.64 -6.31 12.51
C GLY A 59 -6.15 -6.10 12.64
N GLY A 60 -6.50 -5.33 13.66
CA GLY A 60 -7.86 -5.06 14.09
C GLY A 60 -8.43 -6.12 15.05
N THR A 61 -9.66 -5.86 15.48
CA THR A 61 -10.45 -6.76 16.33
C THR A 61 -11.83 -7.00 15.73
N SER A 62 -12.30 -8.24 15.84
CA SER A 62 -13.65 -8.68 15.49
C SER A 62 -14.62 -8.61 16.68
N GLY A 63 -14.12 -8.28 17.87
CA GLY A 63 -14.90 -8.23 19.11
C GLY A 63 -15.79 -7.00 19.23
N THR A 64 -16.74 -7.09 20.16
CA THR A 64 -17.70 -6.01 20.45
C THR A 64 -17.03 -4.88 21.28
N GLY A 65 -17.79 -3.87 21.71
CA GLY A 65 -17.25 -2.78 22.55
C GLY A 65 -16.40 -1.78 21.76
N PHE A 66 -15.44 -1.12 22.40
CA PHE A 66 -14.50 -0.18 21.76
C PHE A 66 -13.19 -0.85 21.35
N ASN A 67 -12.59 -1.68 22.20
CA ASN A 67 -11.36 -2.41 21.90
C ASN A 67 -11.44 -3.76 22.61
N ASP A 68 -11.23 -4.86 21.88
CA ASP A 68 -11.35 -6.22 22.41
C ASP A 68 -10.18 -7.07 21.91
N GLU A 69 -9.15 -7.18 22.75
CA GLU A 69 -7.93 -7.92 22.44
C GLU A 69 -8.15 -9.43 22.36
N THR A 70 -9.21 -9.95 23.00
CA THR A 70 -9.51 -11.39 23.00
C THR A 70 -10.02 -11.88 21.65
N HIS A 71 -10.49 -10.94 20.81
CA HIS A 71 -10.95 -11.18 19.44
C HIS A 71 -10.05 -10.48 18.39
N ALA A 72 -8.78 -10.25 18.74
CA ALA A 72 -7.78 -9.75 17.81
C ALA A 72 -7.67 -10.66 16.58
N VAL A 73 -7.57 -10.06 15.40
CA VAL A 73 -7.48 -10.82 14.15
C VAL A 73 -6.06 -10.76 13.60
N PHE A 74 -5.42 -11.93 13.53
CA PHE A 74 -3.99 -12.06 13.23
C PHE A 74 -3.67 -12.21 11.74
N SER A 75 -4.58 -12.78 10.94
CA SER A 75 -4.35 -12.96 9.51
C SER A 75 -4.34 -11.62 8.79
N ALA A 76 -3.40 -11.41 7.88
CA ALA A 76 -3.47 -10.29 6.95
C ALA A 76 -4.43 -10.62 5.80
N GLU A 77 -5.03 -9.61 5.18
CA GLU A 77 -5.89 -9.80 4.00
C GLU A 77 -5.46 -8.84 2.89
N LEU A 78 -5.35 -9.37 1.66
CA LEU A 78 -4.95 -8.61 0.49
C LEU A 78 -6.12 -8.46 -0.46
N TRP A 79 -6.53 -7.21 -0.69
CA TRP A 79 -7.55 -6.87 -1.67
C TRP A 79 -6.92 -6.54 -3.03
N ASP A 80 -7.43 -7.18 -4.07
CA ASP A 80 -7.03 -6.92 -5.45
C ASP A 80 -8.06 -6.03 -6.17
N PRO A 81 -7.74 -4.79 -6.54
CA PRO A 81 -8.67 -3.89 -7.24
C PRO A 81 -9.09 -4.39 -8.63
N ALA A 82 -8.35 -5.30 -9.27
CA ALA A 82 -8.69 -5.82 -10.58
C ALA A 82 -9.79 -6.88 -10.53
N THR A 83 -9.84 -7.64 -9.43
CA THR A 83 -10.85 -8.70 -9.23
C THR A 83 -11.88 -8.35 -8.16
N GLU A 84 -11.60 -7.33 -7.35
CA GLU A 84 -12.37 -6.88 -6.19
C GLU A 84 -12.59 -7.98 -5.16
N LYS A 85 -11.60 -8.87 -5.04
CA LYS A 85 -11.60 -10.01 -4.12
C LYS A 85 -10.49 -9.90 -3.09
N TRP A 86 -10.73 -10.58 -1.98
CA TRP A 86 -9.81 -10.70 -0.86
C TRP A 86 -9.08 -12.04 -0.91
N THR A 87 -7.80 -12.02 -0.53
CA THR A 87 -7.01 -13.22 -0.26
C THR A 87 -6.51 -13.14 1.17
N GLU A 88 -6.83 -14.15 1.98
CA GLU A 88 -6.25 -14.28 3.31
C GLU A 88 -4.78 -14.72 3.20
N LEU A 89 -3.90 -14.06 3.96
CA LEU A 89 -2.46 -14.26 3.95
C LEU A 89 -1.98 -14.78 5.33
N SER A 90 -0.66 -14.91 5.48
CA SER A 90 -0.06 -15.36 6.74
C SER A 90 -0.44 -14.46 7.91
N SER A 91 -0.51 -15.07 9.09
CA SER A 91 -0.82 -14.38 10.34
C SER A 91 0.43 -13.78 10.99
N MET A 92 0.28 -12.59 11.57
CA MET A 92 1.25 -12.04 12.53
C MET A 92 1.15 -12.78 13.87
N THR A 93 2.17 -12.68 14.72
CA THR A 93 2.17 -13.37 16.03
C THR A 93 1.84 -12.44 17.19
N ILE A 94 1.90 -11.13 16.96
CA ILE A 94 1.59 -10.10 17.95
C ILE A 94 0.25 -9.44 17.61
N LEU A 95 -0.58 -9.21 18.61
CA LEU A 95 -1.88 -8.56 18.40
C LEU A 95 -1.68 -7.09 18.01
N ARG A 96 -2.45 -6.61 17.03
CA ARG A 96 -2.42 -5.21 16.56
C ARG A 96 -3.83 -4.67 16.53
N VAL A 97 -4.27 -4.06 17.62
CA VAL A 97 -5.62 -3.53 17.77
C VAL A 97 -5.61 -1.99 17.75
N TYR A 98 -6.33 -1.33 18.66
CA TYR A 98 -6.25 0.11 18.86
C TYR A 98 -4.79 0.59 19.04
N HIS A 99 -4.50 1.81 18.56
CA HIS A 99 -3.16 2.42 18.48
C HIS A 99 -2.11 1.67 17.64
N SER A 100 -2.48 0.66 16.85
CA SER A 100 -1.56 0.05 15.89
C SER A 100 -1.33 0.92 14.64
N VAL A 101 -0.23 0.67 13.93
CA VAL A 101 0.18 1.37 12.69
C VAL A 101 0.65 0.38 11.62
N GLY A 102 0.39 0.71 10.36
CA GLY A 102 0.86 0.00 9.18
C GLY A 102 1.46 0.98 8.17
N LEU A 103 2.66 0.72 7.67
CA LEU A 103 3.37 1.63 6.77
C LEU A 103 4.17 0.89 5.70
N LEU A 104 4.01 1.31 4.44
CA LEU A 104 4.85 0.83 3.34
C LEU A 104 6.29 1.35 3.50
N MET A 105 7.26 0.43 3.44
CA MET A 105 8.68 0.74 3.55
C MET A 105 9.34 0.85 2.17
N PRO A 106 10.49 1.56 2.06
CA PRO A 106 11.24 1.70 0.80
C PRO A 106 11.65 0.37 0.16
N ASP A 107 11.78 -0.70 0.93
CA ASP A 107 12.09 -2.03 0.41
C ASP A 107 10.84 -2.82 -0.03
N ALA A 108 9.68 -2.15 -0.15
CA ALA A 108 8.38 -2.71 -0.49
C ALA A 108 7.88 -3.80 0.48
N ARG A 109 8.38 -3.84 1.72
CA ARG A 109 7.71 -4.56 2.82
C ARG A 109 6.76 -3.62 3.55
N VAL A 110 5.88 -4.17 4.37
CA VAL A 110 4.99 -3.39 5.23
C VAL A 110 5.44 -3.54 6.67
N LEU A 111 5.73 -2.41 7.31
CA LEU A 111 5.96 -2.32 8.75
C LEU A 111 4.60 -2.33 9.45
N VAL A 112 4.42 -3.23 10.41
CA VAL A 112 3.25 -3.26 11.29
C VAL A 112 3.72 -3.19 12.74
N GLY A 113 3.17 -2.28 13.53
CA GLY A 113 3.68 -2.06 14.89
C GLY A 113 2.70 -1.35 15.81
N GLY A 114 3.11 -1.22 17.07
CA GLY A 114 2.28 -0.64 18.11
C GLY A 114 1.09 -1.52 18.47
N GLY A 115 0.13 -0.93 19.16
CA GLY A 115 -0.94 -1.66 19.84
C GLY A 115 -0.99 -1.26 21.31
N GLY A 116 -2.21 -1.11 21.84
CA GLY A 116 -2.48 -0.83 23.24
C GLY A 116 -3.54 0.25 23.42
N GLU A 117 -3.96 0.46 24.67
CA GLU A 117 -4.98 1.44 25.05
C GLU A 117 -4.58 2.16 26.35
N GLY A 118 -3.29 2.41 26.52
CA GLY A 118 -2.76 2.94 27.77
C GLY A 118 -3.04 1.99 28.94
N ALA A 119 -3.65 2.47 30.01
CA ALA A 119 -3.80 1.70 31.25
C ALA A 119 -4.74 0.47 31.18
N SER A 120 -5.49 0.29 30.10
CA SER A 120 -6.51 -0.76 29.98
C SER A 120 -6.22 -1.84 28.94
N GLY A 121 -5.14 -1.73 28.15
CA GLY A 121 -4.81 -2.68 27.08
C GLY A 121 -3.38 -3.20 27.15
N THR A 122 -3.08 -4.24 26.36
CA THR A 122 -1.74 -4.79 26.21
C THR A 122 -0.89 -3.82 25.38
N ASP A 123 0.13 -3.24 25.98
CA ASP A 123 1.10 -2.40 25.26
C ASP A 123 2.01 -3.28 24.40
N GLU A 124 2.09 -2.96 23.10
CA GLU A 124 2.91 -3.70 22.14
C GLU A 124 4.04 -2.82 21.58
N PRO A 125 5.13 -2.58 22.35
CA PRO A 125 6.24 -1.69 21.98
C PRO A 125 7.21 -2.38 21.00
N ASN A 126 6.66 -3.05 20.00
CA ASN A 126 7.39 -3.85 19.02
C ASN A 126 6.81 -3.67 17.62
N ILE A 127 7.55 -4.16 16.63
CA ILE A 127 7.24 -4.07 15.21
C ILE A 127 7.48 -5.44 14.58
N GLU A 128 6.62 -5.81 13.64
CA GLU A 128 6.80 -6.91 12.70
C GLU A 128 6.92 -6.37 11.27
N MET A 129 7.68 -7.07 10.42
CA MET A 129 7.81 -6.74 9.00
C MET A 129 7.07 -7.79 8.18
N PHE A 130 6.02 -7.38 7.50
CA PHE A 130 5.29 -8.23 6.56
C PHE A 130 5.92 -8.14 5.16
N SER A 131 6.23 -9.29 4.57
CA SER A 131 6.75 -9.38 3.20
C SER A 131 5.61 -9.83 2.27
N PRO A 132 5.09 -8.95 1.39
CA PRO A 132 3.94 -9.31 0.55
C PRO A 132 4.27 -10.38 -0.49
N PRO A 133 3.24 -11.09 -1.02
CA PRO A 133 3.43 -12.20 -1.95
C PRO A 133 4.27 -11.86 -3.19
N TYR A 134 4.24 -10.60 -3.67
CA TYR A 134 5.06 -10.19 -4.83
C TYR A 134 6.57 -10.27 -4.59
N LEU A 135 7.05 -10.47 -3.36
CA LEU A 135 8.48 -10.65 -3.06
C LEU A 135 8.93 -12.10 -3.18
N PHE A 136 8.02 -13.02 -3.49
CA PHE A 136 8.29 -14.46 -3.52
C PHE A 136 7.92 -15.07 -4.87
N ASN A 137 8.71 -16.05 -5.28
CA ASN A 137 8.37 -16.96 -6.35
C ASN A 137 7.32 -17.98 -5.87
N PRO A 138 6.63 -18.70 -6.77
CA PRO A 138 5.65 -19.72 -6.38
C PRO A 138 6.21 -20.86 -5.51
N ASP A 139 7.53 -21.09 -5.54
CA ASP A 139 8.22 -22.08 -4.70
C ASP A 139 8.58 -21.56 -3.30
N GLY A 140 8.24 -20.31 -2.98
CA GLY A 140 8.53 -19.66 -1.70
C GLY A 140 9.93 -19.03 -1.60
N SER A 141 10.78 -19.16 -2.61
CA SER A 141 12.04 -18.43 -2.67
C SER A 141 11.83 -16.94 -2.96
N LEU A 142 12.81 -16.08 -2.64
CA LEU A 142 12.72 -14.65 -2.96
C LEU A 142 12.73 -14.41 -4.46
N ALA A 143 11.78 -13.62 -4.95
CA ALA A 143 11.73 -13.19 -6.34
C ALA A 143 12.89 -12.23 -6.66
N ALA A 144 13.46 -12.35 -7.86
CA ALA A 144 14.43 -11.39 -8.35
C ALA A 144 13.76 -10.03 -8.57
N ARG A 145 14.30 -8.99 -7.94
CA ARG A 145 13.74 -7.63 -7.98
C ARG A 145 14.43 -6.82 -9.06
N PRO A 146 13.69 -5.99 -9.83
CA PRO A 146 14.33 -5.04 -10.72
C PRO A 146 15.11 -3.99 -9.92
N ALA A 147 16.20 -3.45 -10.48
CA ALA A 147 17.03 -2.44 -9.82
C ALA A 147 16.90 -1.05 -10.46
N ILE A 148 16.74 -0.02 -9.64
CA ILE A 148 16.95 1.38 -10.05
C ILE A 148 18.42 1.71 -9.78
N THR A 149 19.21 1.93 -10.83
CA THR A 149 20.63 2.29 -10.68
C THR A 149 20.84 3.80 -10.69
N GLN A 150 19.94 4.55 -11.33
CA GLN A 150 19.95 6.00 -11.35
C GLN A 150 18.54 6.55 -11.59
N ALA A 151 18.17 7.58 -10.84
CA ALA A 151 16.97 8.39 -11.02
C ALA A 151 17.25 9.79 -10.42
N PRO A 152 16.50 10.83 -10.80
CA PRO A 152 16.65 12.14 -10.18
C PRO A 152 16.04 12.19 -8.77
N ASP A 153 16.69 12.95 -7.87
CA ASP A 153 16.19 13.18 -6.50
C ASP A 153 15.04 14.20 -6.45
N SER A 154 14.76 14.90 -7.54
CA SER A 154 13.69 15.90 -7.62
C SER A 154 13.01 15.91 -8.99
N LEU A 155 11.69 16.11 -8.99
CA LEU A 155 10.83 16.11 -10.16
C LEU A 155 9.96 17.37 -10.19
N ALA A 156 9.93 18.03 -11.34
CA ALA A 156 8.95 19.06 -11.64
C ALA A 156 7.68 18.43 -12.26
N TYR A 157 6.52 19.03 -12.00
CA TYR A 157 5.26 18.60 -12.60
C TYR A 157 5.30 18.64 -14.13
N GLY A 158 4.76 17.60 -14.76
CA GLY A 158 4.66 17.45 -16.21
C GLY A 158 5.98 17.19 -16.93
N ALA A 159 7.12 17.24 -16.23
CA ALA A 159 8.43 17.00 -16.80
C ALA A 159 8.66 15.52 -17.15
N SER A 160 9.48 15.29 -18.15
CA SER A 160 10.00 13.96 -18.48
C SER A 160 11.35 13.74 -17.79
N PHE A 161 11.58 12.54 -17.27
CA PHE A 161 12.83 12.17 -16.60
C PHE A 161 13.23 10.73 -16.95
N GLN A 162 14.51 10.40 -16.75
CA GLN A 162 15.03 9.05 -17.01
C GLN A 162 15.18 8.26 -15.71
N VAL A 163 14.90 6.96 -15.80
CA VAL A 163 15.21 5.97 -14.76
C VAL A 163 16.09 4.89 -15.38
N SER A 164 17.33 4.79 -14.93
CA SER A 164 18.26 3.75 -15.36
C SER A 164 17.99 2.46 -14.59
N SER A 165 17.90 1.36 -15.33
CA SER A 165 17.69 0.02 -14.79
C SER A 165 18.28 -1.03 -15.75
N PRO A 166 19.08 -2.00 -15.27
CA PRO A 166 19.49 -3.14 -16.09
C PRO A 166 18.29 -3.98 -16.56
N ASP A 167 17.15 -3.86 -15.89
CA ASP A 167 15.93 -4.62 -16.14
C ASP A 167 14.91 -3.84 -16.98
N ALA A 168 15.27 -2.68 -17.54
CA ALA A 168 14.36 -1.74 -18.20
C ALA A 168 13.44 -2.38 -19.25
N ALA A 169 13.94 -3.37 -19.99
CA ALA A 169 13.14 -4.08 -21.00
C ALA A 169 11.99 -4.93 -20.42
N GLY A 170 12.09 -5.36 -19.15
CA GLY A 170 11.10 -6.17 -18.45
C GLY A 170 10.18 -5.40 -17.52
N ILE A 171 10.30 -4.06 -17.46
CA ILE A 171 9.49 -3.22 -16.59
C ILE A 171 8.10 -3.01 -17.19
N ALA A 172 7.07 -3.30 -16.40
CA ALA A 172 5.66 -3.18 -16.76
C ALA A 172 4.97 -2.00 -16.07
N ALA A 173 5.51 -1.49 -14.97
CA ALA A 173 4.98 -0.30 -14.32
C ALA A 173 6.07 0.56 -13.66
N VAL A 174 5.83 1.86 -13.61
CA VAL A 174 6.56 2.83 -12.79
C VAL A 174 5.55 3.55 -11.92
N VAL A 175 5.80 3.63 -10.61
CA VAL A 175 4.85 4.20 -9.65
C VAL A 175 5.55 5.10 -8.65
N LEU A 176 4.90 6.21 -8.27
CA LEU A 176 5.24 6.97 -7.08
C LEU A 176 4.31 6.57 -5.95
N MET A 177 4.88 6.30 -4.78
CA MET A 177 4.16 6.04 -3.53
C MET A 177 4.47 7.18 -2.56
N ARG A 178 3.47 7.97 -2.17
CA ARG A 178 3.66 9.04 -1.19
C ARG A 178 3.94 8.43 0.17
N ASN A 179 4.89 9.00 0.90
CA ASN A 179 5.20 8.53 2.25
C ASN A 179 3.95 8.62 3.14
N GLY A 180 3.61 7.53 3.81
CA GLY A 180 2.49 7.49 4.73
C GLY A 180 2.80 8.19 6.06
N ALA A 181 1.74 8.65 6.72
CA ALA A 181 1.78 9.15 8.09
C ALA A 181 0.51 8.66 8.78
N VAL A 182 0.67 7.68 9.67
CA VAL A 182 -0.42 6.86 10.18
C VAL A 182 -0.55 6.96 11.70
N THR A 183 -1.78 7.16 12.18
CA THR A 183 -2.17 6.99 13.58
C THR A 183 -3.65 6.70 13.66
N HIS A 184 -4.10 5.89 14.62
CA HIS A 184 -5.52 5.61 14.86
C HIS A 184 -6.28 5.22 13.57
N THR A 185 -5.75 4.23 12.82
CA THR A 185 -6.25 3.77 11.50
C THR A 185 -6.16 4.78 10.35
N PHE A 186 -5.89 6.05 10.65
CA PHE A 186 -5.89 7.12 9.66
C PHE A 186 -4.49 7.32 9.09
N ASN A 187 -4.32 7.02 7.79
CA ASN A 187 -3.13 7.37 7.03
C ASN A 187 -3.41 8.61 6.19
N SER A 188 -2.88 9.75 6.62
CA SER A 188 -3.25 11.07 6.06
C SER A 188 -2.62 11.37 4.70
N SER A 189 -1.63 10.58 4.29
CA SER A 189 -0.70 10.99 3.23
C SER A 189 -0.50 9.95 2.15
N GLU A 190 -0.90 8.70 2.36
CA GLU A 190 -0.67 7.62 1.40
C GLU A 190 -1.45 7.81 0.10
N LEU A 191 -0.68 7.83 -0.99
CA LEU A 191 -1.15 7.99 -2.35
C LEU A 191 -0.27 7.17 -3.28
N ARG A 192 -0.91 6.37 -4.13
CA ARG A 192 -0.26 5.68 -5.24
C ARG A 192 -0.52 6.41 -6.55
N VAL A 193 0.55 6.73 -7.28
CA VAL A 193 0.49 7.45 -8.56
C VAL A 193 1.21 6.65 -9.64
N PRO A 194 0.48 5.90 -10.48
CA PRO A 194 1.04 5.26 -11.66
C PRO A 194 1.54 6.31 -12.66
N LEU A 195 2.73 6.10 -13.21
CA LEU A 195 3.34 7.00 -14.17
C LEU A 195 3.32 6.42 -15.58
N GLN A 196 3.18 7.30 -16.56
CA GLN A 196 3.41 6.96 -17.96
C GLN A 196 4.91 6.82 -18.21
N PHE A 197 5.28 5.78 -18.94
CA PHE A 197 6.67 5.55 -19.30
C PHE A 197 6.78 4.79 -20.63
N SER A 198 7.98 4.83 -21.21
CA SER A 198 8.38 4.02 -22.35
C SER A 198 9.81 3.56 -22.14
N SER A 199 10.16 2.34 -22.56
CA SER A 199 11.57 1.98 -22.69
C SER A 199 12.21 2.85 -23.76
N SER A 200 13.30 3.54 -23.42
CA SER A 200 14.03 4.41 -24.35
C SER A 200 15.07 3.63 -25.19
N GLY A 201 15.05 2.30 -25.11
CA GLY A 201 16.11 1.41 -25.60
C GLY A 201 17.26 1.28 -24.56
N GLY A 202 17.89 0.10 -24.50
CA GLY A 202 18.95 -0.19 -23.53
C GLY A 202 18.45 -0.29 -22.08
N ASN A 203 19.29 0.15 -21.14
CA ASN A 203 19.06 0.04 -19.68
C ASN A 203 18.37 1.29 -19.08
N SER A 204 17.41 1.89 -19.80
CA SER A 204 16.75 3.13 -19.34
C SER A 204 15.26 3.17 -19.71
N LEU A 205 14.50 3.83 -18.84
CA LEU A 205 13.08 4.17 -19.02
C LEU A 205 12.95 5.69 -19.13
N GLN A 206 12.23 6.16 -20.14
CA GLN A 206 11.74 7.52 -20.20
C GLN A 206 10.38 7.59 -19.48
N VAL A 207 10.30 8.32 -18.38
CA VAL A 207 9.13 8.43 -17.52
C VAL A 207 8.60 9.87 -17.56
N ARG A 208 7.29 10.04 -17.39
CA ARG A 208 6.65 11.34 -17.25
C ARG A 208 6.13 11.55 -15.84
N ALA A 209 6.56 12.63 -15.20
CA ALA A 209 6.08 13.03 -13.88
C ALA A 209 4.59 13.42 -13.92
N PRO A 210 3.87 13.35 -12.79
CA PRO A 210 2.47 13.78 -12.71
C PRO A 210 2.30 15.19 -13.28
N ALA A 211 1.23 15.40 -14.05
CA ALA A 211 1.07 16.65 -14.81
C ALA A 211 0.70 17.85 -13.93
N VAL A 212 -0.05 17.62 -12.86
CA VAL A 212 -0.58 18.65 -11.96
C VAL A 212 -0.59 18.18 -10.50
N PRO A 213 -0.53 19.10 -9.53
CA PRO A 213 -0.56 18.78 -8.09
C PRO A 213 -1.79 18.01 -7.62
N ASP A 214 -2.94 18.18 -8.29
CA ASP A 214 -4.19 17.49 -7.94
C ASP A 214 -4.10 15.96 -8.10
N LEU A 215 -3.20 15.49 -8.97
CA LEU A 215 -2.95 14.06 -9.18
C LEU A 215 -1.92 13.49 -8.21
N ALA A 216 -1.04 14.34 -7.68
CA ALA A 216 0.05 13.98 -6.79
C ALA A 216 0.47 15.23 -6.01
N THR A 217 0.15 15.32 -4.73
CA THR A 217 0.49 16.48 -3.90
C THR A 217 2.01 16.66 -3.77
N PRO A 218 2.56 17.89 -3.66
CA PRO A 218 3.99 18.09 -3.48
C PRO A 218 4.55 17.37 -2.24
N GLY A 219 5.82 16.99 -2.29
CA GLY A 219 6.56 16.40 -1.18
C GLY A 219 7.34 15.14 -1.54
N PRO A 220 7.75 14.35 -0.53
CA PRO A 220 8.55 13.14 -0.72
C PRO A 220 7.71 11.95 -1.20
N TYR A 221 8.28 11.19 -2.13
CA TYR A 221 7.74 9.95 -2.67
C TYR A 221 8.81 8.87 -2.74
N MET A 222 8.37 7.63 -2.67
CA MET A 222 9.11 6.44 -3.07
C MET A 222 8.81 6.14 -4.54
N LEU A 223 9.84 6.20 -5.40
CA LEU A 223 9.77 5.76 -6.79
C LEU A 223 10.08 4.27 -6.88
N PHE A 224 9.14 3.48 -7.41
CA PHE A 224 9.31 2.07 -7.69
C PHE A 224 9.19 1.78 -9.19
N ILE A 225 9.96 0.80 -9.66
CA ILE A 225 9.73 0.12 -10.94
C ILE A 225 9.30 -1.32 -10.65
N LEU A 226 8.35 -1.84 -11.42
CA LEU A 226 7.82 -3.19 -11.27
C LEU A 226 8.00 -3.98 -12.56
N ASN A 227 8.44 -5.22 -12.45
CA ASN A 227 8.49 -6.13 -13.60
C ASN A 227 7.08 -6.63 -14.00
N ALA A 228 7.01 -7.43 -15.07
CA ALA A 228 5.74 -7.98 -15.57
C ALA A 228 4.98 -8.87 -14.57
N GLN A 229 5.66 -9.42 -13.56
CA GLN A 229 5.06 -10.22 -12.49
C GLN A 229 4.61 -9.37 -11.30
N GLY A 230 4.83 -8.04 -11.34
CA GLY A 230 4.49 -7.13 -10.26
C GLY A 230 5.53 -7.08 -9.14
N VAL A 231 6.72 -7.66 -9.30
CA VAL A 231 7.80 -7.60 -8.31
C VAL A 231 8.40 -6.18 -8.32
N PRO A 232 8.34 -5.44 -7.20
CA PRO A 232 8.87 -4.08 -7.14
C PRO A 232 10.38 -4.05 -6.85
N SER A 233 11.05 -3.01 -7.36
CA SER A 233 12.39 -2.62 -6.94
C SER A 233 12.42 -2.21 -5.47
N VAL A 234 13.61 -2.02 -4.90
CA VAL A 234 13.74 -1.09 -3.76
C VAL A 234 13.47 0.32 -4.28
N ALA A 235 12.83 1.16 -3.47
CA ALA A 235 12.48 2.52 -3.85
C ALA A 235 13.72 3.39 -4.01
N HIS A 236 13.65 4.31 -4.96
CA HIS A 236 14.46 5.53 -4.96
C HIS A 236 13.64 6.67 -4.35
N MET A 237 14.18 7.39 -3.37
CA MET A 237 13.47 8.52 -2.75
C MET A 237 13.55 9.73 -3.66
N VAL A 238 12.42 10.40 -3.90
CA VAL A 238 12.33 11.56 -4.79
C VAL A 238 11.40 12.61 -4.22
N HIS A 239 11.72 13.89 -4.46
CA HIS A 239 10.85 15.01 -4.13
C HIS A 239 10.08 15.47 -5.37
N LEU A 240 8.74 15.52 -5.31
CA LEU A 240 7.89 16.10 -6.35
C LEU A 240 7.45 17.50 -5.92
N GLY A 241 7.74 18.51 -6.72
CA GLY A 241 7.39 19.89 -6.38
C GLY A 241 8.20 20.93 -7.11
#